data_AF-L1NUV4-F1
#
_entry.id   AF-L1NUV4-F1
#
_cell.length_a   1.000
_cell.length_b   1.000
_cell.length_c   1.000
_cell.angle_alpha   90.00
_cell.angle_beta   90.00
_cell.angle_gamma   90.00
#
_symmetry.space_group_name_H-M   'P 1'
#
loop_
_entity.id
_entity.type
_entity.pdbx_description
1 polymer ?
#
loop_
_entity_poly.entity_id
_entity_poly.type
_entity_poly.pdbx_seq_one_letter_code
_entity_poly.pdbx_strand_id
1 'polypeptide(L)'
;MQKYSKINHEYKYVLVHFEEIDDLPALLKNIDLNKYEIGIGFGRLQHYEYKQMMREQYPNDTKKSWMQMDLSPLTDYPEISSLYLENGFTVRNLDALYTLNLHTLNFEPMEKNEIKTKEKLDLSRLKHLKYIDGGWGKFMVNLGGCKTLEKMKIWFYPDQDFSEIGQLNRLEELTLIQCKTLTLDGITDMPALKHIELKYSRTCKTSTRWPTART
;
A
#
# COMPACT_ATOMS: atom_id res chain seq x y z
N MET A 1 26.67 6.71 13.86
CA MET A 1 25.78 6.91 12.70
C MET A 1 24.52 7.58 13.23
N GLN A 2 24.03 8.65 12.59
CA GLN A 2 22.81 9.33 13.04
C GLN A 2 21.62 8.43 12.75
N LYS A 3 20.72 8.22 13.74
CA LYS A 3 19.49 7.45 13.53
C LYS A 3 18.40 8.33 12.91
N TYR A 4 17.78 7.83 11.85
CA TYR A 4 16.75 8.51 11.06
C TYR A 4 15.34 8.04 11.43
N SER A 5 15.21 6.81 11.95
CA SER A 5 13.93 6.28 12.43
C SER A 5 13.39 7.06 13.62
N LYS A 6 12.06 7.18 13.69
CA LYS A 6 11.36 7.98 14.72
C LYS A 6 10.07 7.31 15.15
N ILE A 7 9.73 7.47 16.42
CA ILE A 7 8.46 7.00 16.99
C ILE A 7 7.62 8.22 17.34
N ASN A 8 6.38 8.25 16.86
CA ASN A 8 5.39 9.24 17.22
C ASN A 8 4.26 8.58 18.02
N HIS A 9 4.23 8.83 19.33
CA HIS A 9 3.25 8.24 20.24
C HIS A 9 1.86 8.90 20.18
N GLU A 10 1.77 10.13 19.69
CA GLU A 10 0.52 10.89 19.52
C GLU A 10 -0.27 10.30 18.35
N TYR A 11 0.37 10.17 17.19
CA TYR A 11 -0.26 9.63 15.98
C TYR A 11 -0.18 8.10 15.87
N LYS A 12 0.42 7.43 16.86
CA LYS A 12 0.64 5.97 16.84
C LYS A 12 1.32 5.51 15.55
N TYR A 13 2.45 6.12 15.24
CA TYR A 13 3.20 5.87 14.01
C TYR A 13 4.68 5.66 14.31
N VAL A 14 5.29 4.66 13.67
CA VAL A 14 6.74 4.42 13.70
C VAL A 14 7.27 4.61 12.29
N LEU A 15 8.13 5.60 12.08
CA LEU A 15 8.93 5.71 10.87
C LEU A 15 10.20 4.87 11.06
N VAL A 16 10.36 3.86 10.22
CA VAL A 16 11.56 3.06 10.06
C VAL A 16 12.28 3.56 8.81
N HIS A 17 13.48 4.10 8.98
CA HIS A 17 14.32 4.41 7.83
C HIS A 17 14.74 3.10 7.16
N PHE A 18 14.68 3.01 5.83
CA PHE A 18 14.91 1.74 5.12
C PHE A 18 16.30 1.13 5.39
N GLU A 19 17.32 1.94 5.65
CA GLU A 19 18.68 1.46 6.04
C GLU A 19 18.74 0.92 7.48
N GLU A 20 17.72 1.19 8.29
CA GLU A 20 17.64 0.80 9.70
C GLU A 20 16.62 -0.34 9.91
N ILE A 21 16.17 -0.99 8.83
CA ILE A 21 15.22 -2.10 8.93
C ILE A 21 15.81 -3.33 9.64
N ASP A 22 17.14 -3.49 9.62
CA ASP A 22 17.81 -4.56 10.39
C ASP A 22 17.91 -4.20 11.89
N ASP A 23 17.71 -2.94 12.25
CA ASP A 23 17.75 -2.43 13.63
C ASP A 23 16.36 -2.44 14.32
N LEU A 24 15.35 -3.05 13.69
CA LEU A 24 13.98 -3.15 14.23
C LEU A 24 13.92 -3.64 15.69
N PRO A 25 14.70 -4.64 16.15
CA PRO A 25 14.61 -5.09 17.54
C PRO A 25 14.89 -3.96 18.55
N ALA A 26 15.84 -3.08 18.23
CA ALA A 26 16.16 -1.94 19.09
C ALA A 26 15.09 -0.84 19.03
N LEU A 27 14.51 -0.64 17.85
CA LEU A 27 13.49 0.39 17.61
C LEU A 27 12.13 0.02 18.22
N LEU A 28 11.73 -1.25 18.11
CA LEU A 28 10.39 -1.73 18.43
C LEU A 28 10.25 -2.31 19.84
N LYS A 29 11.34 -2.40 20.61
CA LYS A 29 11.43 -3.09 21.92
C LYS A 29 10.30 -2.80 22.93
N ASN A 30 9.67 -1.64 22.85
CA ASN A 30 8.60 -1.22 23.77
C ASN A 30 7.35 -0.69 23.06
N ILE A 31 7.12 -1.13 21.82
CA ILE A 31 5.96 -0.71 21.03
C ILE A 31 4.98 -1.88 20.91
N ASP A 32 3.73 -1.60 21.25
CA ASP A 32 2.61 -2.50 20.92
C ASP A 32 2.29 -2.35 19.43
N LEU A 33 2.92 -3.18 18.60
CA LEU A 33 2.87 -3.07 17.13
C LEU A 33 1.48 -3.24 16.55
N ASN A 34 0.53 -3.83 17.29
CA ASN A 34 -0.87 -3.90 16.85
C ASN A 34 -1.59 -2.55 16.90
N LYS A 35 -1.06 -1.58 17.65
CA LYS A 35 -1.65 -0.25 17.84
C LYS A 35 -0.96 0.84 17.02
N TYR A 36 0.15 0.52 16.36
CA TYR A 36 0.95 1.48 15.62
C TYR A 36 0.94 1.14 14.13
N GLU A 37 0.89 2.17 13.29
CA GLU A 37 1.27 2.01 11.90
C GLU A 37 2.80 2.07 11.78
N ILE A 38 3.37 1.07 11.11
CA ILE A 38 4.81 1.00 10.81
C ILE A 38 5.02 1.51 9.39
N GLY A 39 5.69 2.64 9.23
CA GLY A 39 6.06 3.20 7.94
C GLY A 39 7.51 2.92 7.62
N ILE A 40 7.80 2.38 6.44
CA ILE A 40 9.17 2.08 6.01
C ILE A 40 9.52 2.96 4.80
N GLY A 41 10.60 3.75 4.91
CA GLY A 41 10.97 4.69 3.86
C GLY A 41 12.12 5.64 4.20
N PHE A 42 12.17 6.81 3.58
CA PHE A 42 13.07 7.91 3.93
C PHE A 42 12.47 8.81 5.02
N GLY A 43 11.14 8.84 5.11
CA GLY A 43 10.43 9.90 5.82
C GLY A 43 10.35 11.17 4.97
N ARG A 44 9.17 11.79 4.94
CA ARG A 44 8.80 12.85 3.98
C ARG A 44 9.76 14.04 3.86
N LEU A 45 10.58 14.30 4.88
CA LEU A 45 11.48 15.47 4.93
C LEU A 45 12.92 15.17 4.47
N GLN A 46 13.36 13.91 4.46
CA GLN A 46 14.78 13.57 4.21
C GLN A 46 15.05 13.08 2.79
N HIS A 47 14.01 12.77 2.03
CA HIS A 47 14.13 12.16 0.70
C HIS A 47 14.95 12.96 -0.32
N TYR A 48 14.89 14.30 -0.31
CA TYR A 48 15.66 15.12 -1.25
C TYR A 48 17.14 15.23 -0.87
N GLU A 49 17.42 15.55 0.38
CA GLU A 49 18.77 15.69 0.92
C GLU A 49 19.53 14.36 0.80
N TYR A 50 18.88 13.27 1.20
CA TYR A 50 19.45 11.93 1.07
C TYR A 50 19.73 11.57 -0.40
N LYS A 51 18.82 11.90 -1.32
CA LYS A 51 19.05 11.72 -2.77
C LYS A 51 20.26 12.50 -3.27
N GLN A 52 20.50 13.70 -2.76
CA GLN A 52 21.67 14.48 -3.13
C GLN A 52 22.95 13.84 -2.57
N MET A 53 22.96 13.51 -1.28
CA MET A 53 24.10 12.84 -0.61
C MET A 53 24.50 11.56 -1.34
N MET A 54 23.54 10.70 -1.69
CA MET A 54 23.85 9.45 -2.39
C MET A 54 24.32 9.65 -3.84
N ARG A 55 23.89 10.73 -4.51
CA ARG A 55 24.42 11.10 -5.83
C ARG A 55 25.85 11.59 -5.75
N GLU A 56 26.21 12.28 -4.67
CA GLU A 56 27.60 12.72 -4.42
C GLU A 56 28.49 11.54 -4.04
N GLN A 57 27.98 10.63 -3.21
CA GLN A 57 28.71 9.45 -2.76
C GLN A 57 28.87 8.39 -3.87
N TYR A 58 27.86 8.23 -4.73
CA TYR A 58 27.83 7.25 -5.82
C TYR A 58 27.52 7.92 -7.18
N PRO A 59 28.39 8.80 -7.69
CA PRO A 59 28.11 9.63 -8.86
C PRO A 59 27.92 8.81 -10.15
N ASN A 60 28.45 7.60 -10.20
CA ASN A 60 28.33 6.69 -11.34
C ASN A 60 27.19 5.66 -11.21
N ASP A 61 26.50 5.58 -10.06
CA ASP A 61 25.37 4.66 -9.87
C ASP A 61 24.07 5.23 -10.44
N THR A 62 23.97 5.16 -11.76
CA THR A 62 22.78 5.58 -12.52
C THR A 62 21.56 4.68 -12.28
N LYS A 63 21.76 3.47 -11.76
CA LYS A 63 20.69 2.50 -11.46
C LYS A 63 20.08 2.72 -10.08
N LYS A 64 20.70 3.56 -9.24
CA LYS A 64 20.30 3.83 -7.86
C LYS A 64 20.19 2.54 -7.05
N SER A 65 21.22 1.71 -7.17
CA SER A 65 21.29 0.42 -6.46
C SER A 65 21.17 0.58 -4.94
N TRP A 66 21.50 1.75 -4.40
CA TRP A 66 21.32 2.11 -3.00
C TRP A 66 19.87 2.33 -2.57
N MET A 67 18.89 2.43 -3.48
CA MET A 67 17.46 2.49 -3.15
C MET A 67 16.86 1.09 -3.07
N GLN A 68 17.41 0.22 -2.22
CA GLN A 68 16.90 -1.14 -2.01
C GLN A 68 16.28 -1.26 -0.62
N MET A 69 15.11 -1.86 -0.54
CA MET A 69 14.40 -2.14 0.70
C MET A 69 14.12 -3.64 0.78
N ASP A 70 14.75 -4.30 1.73
CA ASP A 70 14.56 -5.73 1.99
C ASP A 70 13.56 -5.90 3.14
N LEU A 71 12.42 -6.54 2.88
CA LEU A 71 11.37 -6.71 3.89
C LEU A 71 11.52 -7.98 4.73
N SER A 72 12.53 -8.82 4.48
CA SER A 72 12.73 -10.06 5.24
C SER A 72 12.80 -9.87 6.77
N PRO A 73 13.34 -8.78 7.33
CA PRO A 73 13.33 -8.57 8.79
C PRO A 73 11.93 -8.43 9.39
N LEU A 74 10.90 -8.11 8.59
CA LEU A 74 9.52 -8.02 9.08
C LEU A 74 8.95 -9.39 9.49
N THR A 75 9.53 -10.49 9.01
CA THR A 75 9.05 -11.85 9.34
C THR A 75 9.14 -12.18 10.83
N ASP A 76 10.00 -11.48 11.58
CA ASP A 76 10.14 -11.63 13.02
C ASP A 76 9.06 -10.88 13.82
N TYR A 77 8.19 -10.11 13.16
CA TYR A 77 7.17 -9.26 13.80
C TYR A 77 5.76 -9.53 13.24
N PRO A 78 5.24 -10.76 13.37
CA PRO A 78 3.93 -11.15 12.83
C PRO A 78 2.76 -10.33 13.40
N GLU A 79 2.93 -9.66 14.53
CA GLU A 79 1.95 -8.77 15.15
C GLU A 79 1.78 -7.41 14.44
N ILE A 80 2.61 -7.07 13.44
CA ILE A 80 2.41 -5.84 12.66
C ILE A 80 1.05 -5.91 11.95
N SER A 81 0.15 -5.01 12.35
CA SER A 81 -1.22 -4.96 11.83
C SER A 81 -1.45 -3.84 10.82
N SER A 82 -0.61 -2.80 10.81
CA SER A 82 -0.71 -1.68 9.88
C SER A 82 0.66 -1.32 9.35
N LEU A 83 0.81 -1.36 8.03
CA LEU A 83 2.08 -1.11 7.35
C LEU A 83 1.90 -0.04 6.27
N TYR A 84 2.82 0.91 6.24
CA TYR A 84 2.97 1.88 5.17
C TYR A 84 4.33 1.66 4.48
N LEU A 85 4.30 1.50 3.16
CA LEU A 85 5.52 1.39 2.35
C LEU A 85 5.68 2.65 1.49
N GLU A 86 6.79 3.36 1.70
CA GLU A 86 7.15 4.51 0.88
C GLU A 86 7.55 4.06 -0.53
N ASN A 87 7.23 4.90 -1.50
CA ASN A 87 7.52 4.68 -2.90
C ASN A 87 8.99 4.99 -3.23
N GLY A 88 9.42 4.65 -4.45
CA GLY A 88 10.74 5.04 -4.96
C GLY A 88 11.88 4.08 -4.61
N PHE A 89 11.57 2.95 -3.98
CA PHE A 89 12.51 1.87 -3.67
C PHE A 89 12.39 0.69 -4.62
N THR A 90 13.49 -0.04 -4.76
CA THR A 90 13.48 -1.42 -5.23
C THR A 90 13.23 -2.34 -4.05
N VAL A 91 12.04 -2.93 -3.96
CA VAL A 91 11.64 -3.78 -2.84
C VAL A 91 11.93 -5.25 -3.14
N ARG A 92 12.45 -5.97 -2.16
CA ARG A 92 12.73 -7.43 -2.18
C ARG A 92 12.03 -8.13 -1.02
N ASN A 93 11.81 -9.44 -1.19
CA ASN A 93 11.22 -10.33 -0.19
C ASN A 93 9.81 -9.84 0.22
N LEU A 94 8.99 -9.53 -0.78
CA LEU A 94 7.60 -9.11 -0.57
C LEU A 94 6.75 -10.19 0.11
N ASP A 95 7.19 -11.44 0.04
CA ASP A 95 6.54 -12.56 0.71
C ASP A 95 6.58 -12.48 2.24
N ALA A 96 7.51 -11.70 2.81
CA ALA A 96 7.50 -11.34 4.22
C ALA A 96 6.14 -10.78 4.67
N LEU A 97 5.44 -10.04 3.79
CA LEU A 97 4.12 -9.48 4.09
C LEU A 97 3.05 -10.55 4.37
N TYR A 98 3.21 -11.77 3.85
CA TYR A 98 2.27 -12.87 4.10
C TYR A 98 2.42 -13.49 5.49
N THR A 99 3.50 -13.17 6.20
CA THR A 99 3.74 -13.64 7.58
C THR A 99 3.10 -12.73 8.63
N LEU A 100 2.67 -11.53 8.22
CA LEU A 100 2.13 -10.50 9.10
C LEU A 100 0.61 -10.67 9.30
N ASN A 101 0.12 -10.25 10.47
CA ASN A 101 -1.31 -10.12 10.76
C ASN A 101 -1.87 -8.79 10.23
N LEU A 102 -1.56 -8.51 8.96
CA LEU A 102 -1.79 -7.21 8.35
C LEU A 102 -3.28 -6.95 8.11
N HIS A 103 -3.80 -5.92 8.75
CA HIS A 103 -5.17 -5.40 8.59
C HIS A 103 -5.21 -4.19 7.66
N THR A 104 -4.15 -3.38 7.65
CA THR A 104 -4.03 -2.18 6.83
C THR A 104 -2.72 -2.20 6.06
N LEU A 105 -2.79 -2.01 4.75
CA LEU A 105 -1.62 -1.87 3.88
C LEU A 105 -1.71 -0.57 3.09
N ASN A 106 -0.78 0.33 3.34
CA ASN A 106 -0.76 1.65 2.72
C ASN A 106 0.48 1.82 1.85
N PHE A 107 0.31 2.50 0.73
CA PHE A 107 1.37 2.93 -0.17
C PHE A 107 1.28 4.43 -0.41
N GLU A 108 2.39 5.06 -0.77
CA GLU A 108 2.34 6.46 -1.19
C GLU A 108 1.52 6.63 -2.49
N PRO A 109 0.59 7.59 -2.57
CA PRO A 109 -0.21 7.82 -3.77
C PRO A 109 0.59 8.66 -4.79
N MET A 110 1.38 8.03 -5.67
CA MET A 110 2.08 8.74 -6.75
C MET A 110 2.13 7.94 -8.06
N GLU A 111 1.85 8.62 -9.19
CA GLU A 111 2.01 8.07 -10.55
C GLU A 111 3.48 7.81 -10.90
N LYS A 112 4.37 8.62 -10.32
CA LYS A 112 5.82 8.59 -10.53
C LYS A 112 6.48 8.11 -9.24
N ASN A 113 7.43 7.19 -9.36
CA ASN A 113 8.15 6.51 -8.27
C ASN A 113 7.42 5.29 -7.67
N GLU A 114 6.70 4.49 -8.47
CA GLU A 114 6.18 3.20 -7.98
C GLU A 114 7.28 2.35 -7.31
N ILE A 115 6.89 1.53 -6.32
CA ILE A 115 7.74 0.44 -5.83
C ILE A 115 8.17 -0.40 -7.02
N LYS A 116 9.49 -0.56 -7.17
CA LYS A 116 10.08 -1.41 -8.19
C LYS A 116 10.35 -2.78 -7.57
N THR A 117 9.83 -3.83 -8.18
CA THR A 117 10.14 -5.18 -7.75
C THR A 117 10.03 -6.14 -8.92
N LYS A 118 10.71 -7.28 -8.83
CA LYS A 118 10.52 -8.40 -9.77
C LYS A 118 9.47 -9.39 -9.25
N GLU A 119 9.10 -9.28 -7.99
CA GLU A 119 8.16 -10.16 -7.32
C GLU A 119 6.72 -9.69 -7.53
N LYS A 120 5.76 -10.59 -7.31
CA LYS A 120 4.34 -10.26 -7.30
C LYS A 120 3.81 -10.32 -5.87
N LEU A 121 3.08 -9.28 -5.49
CA LEU A 121 2.28 -9.25 -4.28
C LEU A 121 0.88 -9.77 -4.62
N ASP A 122 0.62 -11.02 -4.27
CA ASP A 122 -0.68 -11.66 -4.41
C ASP A 122 -1.55 -11.31 -3.19
N LEU A 123 -2.46 -10.37 -3.39
CA LEU A 123 -3.30 -9.83 -2.33
C LEU A 123 -4.29 -10.87 -1.76
N SER A 124 -4.59 -11.93 -2.50
CA SER A 124 -5.44 -13.03 -2.00
C SER A 124 -4.81 -13.80 -0.83
N ARG A 125 -3.49 -13.70 -0.68
CA ARG A 125 -2.74 -14.35 0.41
C ARG A 125 -2.74 -13.54 1.71
N LEU A 126 -3.16 -12.28 1.69
CA LEU A 126 -3.23 -11.42 2.88
C LEU A 126 -4.55 -11.68 3.63
N LYS A 127 -4.54 -12.72 4.46
CA LYS A 127 -5.74 -13.33 5.08
C LYS A 127 -6.54 -12.42 6.03
N HIS A 128 -5.95 -11.32 6.47
CA HIS A 128 -6.53 -10.42 7.47
C HIS A 128 -6.71 -9.00 6.95
N LEU A 129 -6.35 -8.73 5.69
CA LEU A 129 -6.34 -7.38 5.15
C LEU A 129 -7.76 -6.85 5.01
N LYS A 130 -8.03 -5.72 5.67
CA LYS A 130 -9.32 -5.04 5.69
C LYS A 130 -9.29 -3.71 4.94
N TYR A 131 -8.14 -3.04 4.92
CA TYR A 131 -7.99 -1.73 4.31
C TYR A 131 -6.72 -1.66 3.45
N ILE A 132 -6.86 -1.11 2.25
CA ILE A 132 -5.75 -0.77 1.37
C ILE A 132 -5.90 0.67 0.86
N ASP A 133 -4.83 1.46 0.97
CA ASP A 133 -4.73 2.82 0.41
C ASP A 133 -3.43 2.99 -0.41
N GLY A 134 -3.48 3.77 -1.49
CA GLY A 134 -2.29 4.23 -2.19
C GLY A 134 -2.34 4.04 -3.70
N GLY A 135 -1.17 4.05 -4.34
CA GLY A 135 -1.05 3.82 -5.78
C GLY A 135 -1.11 2.34 -6.14
N TRP A 136 -1.90 1.97 -7.16
CA TRP A 136 -1.85 0.63 -7.73
C TRP A 136 -0.50 0.40 -8.43
N GLY A 137 0.26 -0.56 -7.93
CA GLY A 137 1.53 -0.97 -8.54
C GLY A 137 1.35 -2.18 -9.46
N LYS A 138 2.12 -2.24 -10.56
CA LYS A 138 2.09 -3.40 -11.48
C LYS A 138 2.50 -4.73 -10.85
N PHE A 139 3.08 -4.69 -9.65
CA PHE A 139 3.45 -5.87 -8.88
C PHE A 139 2.28 -6.48 -8.09
N MET A 140 1.19 -5.72 -7.89
CA MET A 140 -0.01 -6.20 -7.19
C MET A 140 -0.88 -7.02 -8.13
N VAL A 141 -1.37 -8.16 -7.64
CA VAL A 141 -2.24 -9.09 -8.39
C VAL A 141 -3.28 -9.73 -7.47
N ASN A 142 -4.32 -10.32 -8.09
CA ASN A 142 -5.35 -11.13 -7.43
C ASN A 142 -6.10 -10.38 -6.31
N LEU A 143 -6.40 -9.10 -6.51
CA LEU A 143 -7.13 -8.29 -5.52
C LEU A 143 -8.50 -8.89 -5.24
N GLY A 144 -9.19 -9.40 -6.26
CA GLY A 144 -10.49 -10.05 -6.14
C GLY A 144 -10.52 -11.25 -5.20
N GLY A 145 -9.36 -11.86 -4.91
CA GLY A 145 -9.22 -12.96 -3.96
C GLY A 145 -9.13 -12.51 -2.49
N CYS A 146 -8.91 -11.22 -2.20
CA CYS A 146 -8.76 -10.67 -0.85
C CYS A 146 -10.13 -10.50 -0.16
N LYS A 147 -10.83 -11.61 0.14
CA LYS A 147 -12.24 -11.62 0.58
C LYS A 147 -12.51 -10.94 1.93
N THR A 148 -11.47 -10.57 2.67
CA THR A 148 -11.56 -9.83 3.93
C THR A 148 -11.60 -8.32 3.76
N LEU A 149 -11.37 -7.81 2.54
CA LEU A 149 -11.27 -6.37 2.30
C LEU A 149 -12.61 -5.68 2.53
N GLU A 150 -12.60 -4.66 3.38
CA GLU A 150 -13.76 -3.86 3.80
C GLU A 150 -13.68 -2.44 3.21
N LYS A 151 -12.47 -1.91 3.03
CA LYS A 151 -12.23 -0.55 2.52
C LYS A 151 -11.10 -0.54 1.50
N MET A 152 -11.28 0.25 0.45
CA MET A 152 -10.30 0.38 -0.62
C MET A 152 -10.23 1.82 -1.12
N LYS A 153 -9.04 2.41 -1.10
CA LYS A 153 -8.77 3.73 -1.67
C LYS A 153 -7.55 3.69 -2.60
N ILE A 154 -7.77 3.50 -3.90
CA ILE A 154 -6.69 3.22 -4.83
C ILE A 154 -6.59 4.27 -5.93
N TRP A 155 -5.37 4.72 -6.19
CA TRP A 155 -5.01 5.54 -7.33
C TRP A 155 -4.61 4.67 -8.51
N PHE A 156 -4.97 5.09 -9.73
CA PHE A 156 -4.55 4.44 -10.98
C PHE A 156 -4.95 2.97 -11.12
N TYR A 157 -6.02 2.55 -10.45
CA TYR A 157 -6.52 1.17 -10.57
C TYR A 157 -6.82 0.85 -12.06
N PRO A 158 -6.25 -0.25 -12.61
CA PRO A 158 -6.19 -0.46 -14.06
C PRO A 158 -7.46 -1.09 -14.62
N ASP A 159 -8.34 -1.62 -13.78
CA ASP A 159 -9.51 -2.37 -14.21
C ASP A 159 -10.55 -1.47 -14.91
N GLN A 160 -11.10 -1.97 -16.01
CA GLN A 160 -11.98 -1.23 -16.90
C GLN A 160 -13.45 -1.36 -16.54
N ASP A 161 -13.86 -2.46 -15.92
CA ASP A 161 -15.25 -2.75 -15.58
C ASP A 161 -15.46 -3.18 -14.11
N PHE A 162 -14.37 -3.28 -13.34
CA PHE A 162 -14.36 -3.69 -11.93
C PHE A 162 -14.79 -5.13 -11.66
N SER A 163 -14.77 -5.99 -12.68
CA SER A 163 -15.09 -7.42 -12.54
C SER A 163 -14.17 -8.14 -11.56
N GLU A 164 -12.90 -7.72 -11.42
CA GLU A 164 -11.98 -8.32 -10.45
C GLU A 164 -12.46 -8.10 -9.01
N ILE A 165 -12.89 -6.87 -8.67
CA ILE A 165 -13.31 -6.50 -7.32
C ILE A 165 -14.77 -6.82 -7.02
N GLY A 166 -15.58 -7.14 -8.04
CA GLY A 166 -16.98 -7.53 -7.88
C GLY A 166 -17.21 -8.72 -6.94
N GLN A 167 -16.18 -9.54 -6.72
CA GLN A 167 -16.25 -10.68 -5.82
C GLN A 167 -15.89 -10.36 -4.35
N LEU A 168 -15.62 -9.10 -4.01
CA LEU A 168 -15.26 -8.65 -2.66
C LEU A 168 -16.51 -8.38 -1.82
N ASN A 169 -17.19 -9.45 -1.42
CA ASN A 169 -18.50 -9.38 -0.75
C ASN A 169 -18.53 -8.64 0.61
N ARG A 170 -17.37 -8.28 1.16
CA ARG A 170 -17.24 -7.50 2.40
C ARG A 170 -16.86 -6.03 2.16
N LEU A 171 -16.57 -5.63 0.92
CA LEU A 171 -16.15 -4.28 0.61
C LEU A 171 -17.32 -3.31 0.82
N GLU A 172 -17.15 -2.37 1.73
CA GLU A 172 -18.16 -1.39 2.13
C GLU A 172 -17.89 -0.01 1.53
N GLU A 173 -16.60 0.34 1.39
CA GLU A 173 -16.16 1.66 0.92
C GLU A 173 -15.14 1.51 -0.21
N LEU A 174 -15.47 2.09 -1.36
CA LEU A 174 -14.63 2.10 -2.55
C LEU A 174 -14.35 3.55 -3.00
N THR A 175 -13.11 3.99 -2.84
CA THR A 175 -12.62 5.25 -3.40
C THR A 175 -11.62 4.96 -4.51
N LEU A 176 -11.87 5.48 -5.70
CA LEU A 176 -10.98 5.34 -6.84
C LEU A 176 -10.57 6.70 -7.37
N ILE A 177 -9.27 6.87 -7.57
CA ILE A 177 -8.67 8.15 -7.92
C ILE A 177 -7.89 7.99 -9.22
N GLN A 178 -8.22 8.79 -10.23
CA GLN A 178 -7.61 8.73 -11.55
C GLN A 178 -7.63 7.32 -12.17
N CYS A 179 -8.72 6.57 -11.96
CA CYS A 179 -8.89 5.29 -12.64
C CYS A 179 -9.27 5.51 -14.11
N LYS A 180 -8.99 4.49 -14.94
CA LYS A 180 -9.29 4.49 -16.38
C LYS A 180 -10.57 3.71 -16.71
N THR A 181 -11.38 3.48 -15.71
CA THR A 181 -12.58 2.66 -15.79
C THR A 181 -13.56 3.22 -16.81
N LEU A 182 -14.21 2.31 -17.53
CA LEU A 182 -15.22 2.60 -18.55
C LEU A 182 -16.63 2.40 -17.99
N THR A 183 -16.86 1.39 -17.15
CA THR A 183 -18.18 1.08 -16.56
C THR A 183 -18.08 0.64 -15.10
N LEU A 184 -19.21 0.59 -14.39
CA LEU A 184 -19.30 0.16 -13.00
C LEU A 184 -19.97 -1.21 -12.85
N ASP A 185 -20.12 -1.95 -13.95
CA ASP A 185 -21.00 -3.12 -14.01
C ASP A 185 -20.50 -4.26 -13.13
N GLY A 186 -19.18 -4.40 -12.94
CA GLY A 186 -18.61 -5.42 -12.07
C GLY A 186 -18.95 -5.25 -10.58
N ILE A 187 -19.42 -4.08 -10.15
CA ILE A 187 -19.69 -3.78 -8.72
C ILE A 187 -21.15 -3.49 -8.40
N THR A 188 -22.07 -3.59 -9.37
CA THR A 188 -23.49 -3.21 -9.16
C THR A 188 -24.21 -4.08 -8.14
N ASP A 189 -23.82 -5.35 -8.02
CA ASP A 189 -24.49 -6.34 -7.17
C ASP A 189 -23.71 -6.66 -5.88
N MET A 190 -22.74 -5.81 -5.50
CA MET A 190 -21.93 -6.04 -4.30
C MET A 190 -22.78 -5.81 -3.02
N PRO A 191 -22.99 -6.85 -2.19
CA PRO A 191 -24.02 -6.80 -1.14
C PRO A 191 -23.68 -5.89 0.04
N ALA A 192 -22.39 -5.65 0.31
CA ALA A 192 -21.93 -4.84 1.44
C ALA A 192 -21.57 -3.40 1.04
N LEU A 193 -21.55 -3.07 -0.25
CA LEU A 193 -21.00 -1.82 -0.75
C LEU A 193 -21.96 -0.66 -0.46
N LYS A 194 -21.52 0.27 0.38
CA LYS A 194 -22.32 1.40 0.87
C LYS A 194 -21.88 2.73 0.27
N HIS A 195 -20.60 2.87 -0.02
CA HIS A 195 -20.01 4.12 -0.49
C HIS A 195 -19.10 3.88 -1.69
N ILE A 196 -19.35 4.63 -2.77
CA ILE A 196 -18.49 4.69 -3.94
C ILE A 196 -18.12 6.14 -4.20
N GLU A 197 -16.83 6.42 -4.33
CA GLU A 197 -16.31 7.74 -4.65
C GLU A 197 -15.31 7.64 -5.82
N LEU A 198 -15.60 8.33 -6.92
CA LEU A 198 -14.73 8.40 -8.09
C LEU A 198 -14.15 9.81 -8.21
N LYS A 199 -12.84 9.96 -8.09
CA LYS A 199 -12.14 11.25 -8.22
C LYS A 199 -11.29 11.30 -9.47
N TYR A 200 -11.32 12.43 -10.16
CA TYR A 200 -10.46 12.72 -11.31
C TYR A 200 -10.47 11.62 -12.41
N SER A 201 -11.56 10.86 -12.51
CA SER A 201 -11.74 9.77 -13.46
C SER A 201 -12.43 10.32 -14.69
N ARG A 202 -11.70 10.41 -15.81
CA ARG A 202 -12.14 11.19 -16.99
C ARG A 202 -13.00 10.39 -17.98
N THR A 203 -13.13 9.08 -17.80
CA THR A 203 -13.63 8.15 -18.83
C THR A 203 -14.84 7.31 -18.42
N CYS A 204 -15.26 7.36 -17.14
CA CYS A 204 -16.29 6.48 -16.63
C CYS A 204 -17.67 6.85 -17.21
N LYS A 205 -18.28 5.92 -17.94
CA LYS A 205 -19.68 5.99 -18.36
C LYS A 205 -20.51 5.14 -17.40
N THR A 206 -21.56 5.69 -16.82
CA THR A 206 -22.52 4.86 -16.09
C THR A 206 -23.40 4.12 -17.10
N SER A 207 -23.41 2.79 -17.05
CA SER A 207 -24.46 2.03 -17.72
C SER A 207 -25.78 2.32 -16.99
N THR A 208 -26.86 2.46 -17.75
CA THR A 208 -28.10 3.07 -17.29
C THR A 208 -28.89 2.09 -16.40
N ARG A 209 -28.58 2.02 -15.11
CA ARG A 209 -29.48 1.71 -13.97
C ARG A 209 -28.65 1.42 -12.72
N TRP A 210 -28.52 2.44 -11.87
CA TRP A 210 -28.25 2.20 -10.46
C TRP A 210 -29.60 1.99 -9.75
N PRO A 211 -29.76 0.96 -8.90
CA PRO A 211 -30.90 0.90 -8.01
C PRO A 211 -30.76 2.08 -7.03
N THR A 212 -31.61 3.09 -7.18
CA THR A 212 -31.80 4.08 -6.12
C THR A 212 -32.17 3.35 -4.85
N ALA A 213 -31.49 3.70 -3.75
CA ALA A 213 -31.68 3.14 -2.43
C ALA A 213 -33.16 2.87 -2.14
N ARG A 214 -33.49 1.64 -1.75
CA ARG A 214 -34.79 1.36 -1.14
C ARG A 214 -34.78 2.04 0.22
N THR A 215 -35.60 3.09 0.33
CA THR A 215 -36.01 3.76 1.57
C THR A 215 -36.59 2.77 2.58
#